data_AF-A0A9E5UMY0-F1
#
_entry.id   AF-A0A9E5UMY0-F1
#
_cell.length_a   1.000
_cell.length_b   1.000
_cell.length_c   1.000
_cell.angle_alpha   90.00
_cell.angle_beta   90.00
_cell.angle_gamma   90.00
#
_symmetry.space_group_name_H-M   'P 1'
#
loop_
_entity.id
_entity.type
_entity.pdbx_description
1 polymer ?
#
loop_
_entity_poly.entity_id
_entity_poly.type
_entity_poly.pdbx_seq_one_letter_code
_entity_poly.pdbx_strand_id
1 'polypeptide(L)' 'MVHSFSSDTQAFLRYVLDFFNITVLREEERFIYLEKGYCIEIENDQLFKLLSEGSVIAPFNDVEELCDFIRSSD' A
#
# COMPACT_ATOMS: atom_id res chain seq x y z
N MET A 1 0.21 -12.15 -18.36
CA MET A 1 1.49 -11.62 -17.85
C MET A 1 1.29 -11.48 -16.35
N VAL A 2 1.89 -12.35 -15.54
CA VAL A 2 1.84 -12.16 -14.08
C VAL A 2 2.78 -11.02 -13.77
N HIS A 3 2.25 -9.92 -13.25
CA HIS A 3 3.10 -8.87 -12.72
C HIS A 3 3.78 -9.45 -11.47
N SER A 4 5.04 -9.82 -11.61
CA SER A 4 5.85 -10.30 -10.49
C SER A 4 6.26 -9.10 -9.67
N PHE A 5 5.75 -9.00 -8.45
CA PHE A 5 6.33 -8.15 -7.41
C PHE A 5 7.27 -9.00 -6.55
N SER A 6 8.30 -8.39 -5.99
CA SER A 6 9.26 -9.10 -5.14
C SER A 6 8.84 -9.08 -3.67
N SER A 7 9.30 -10.08 -2.89
CA SER A 7 9.19 -10.07 -1.42
C SER A 7 9.89 -8.86 -0.79
N ASP A 8 10.91 -8.32 -1.47
CA ASP A 8 11.63 -7.13 -1.04
C ASP A 8 10.76 -5.87 -1.09
N THR A 9 9.87 -5.77 -2.10
CA THR A 9 8.91 -4.67 -2.23
C THR A 9 7.94 -4.61 -1.07
N GLN A 10 7.40 -5.76 -0.65
CA GLN A 10 6.49 -5.83 0.50
C GLN A 10 7.19 -5.44 1.81
N ALA A 11 8.42 -5.93 2.02
CA ALA A 11 9.22 -5.57 3.18
C ALA A 11 9.57 -4.07 3.21
N PHE A 12 9.91 -3.49 2.05
CA PHE A 12 10.15 -2.06 1.89
C PHE A 12 8.88 -1.25 2.22
N LEU A 13 7.73 -1.62 1.66
CA LEU A 13 6.48 -0.91 1.90
C LEU A 13 6.10 -0.95 3.39
N ARG A 14 6.27 -2.10 4.03
CA ARG A 14 6.04 -2.25 5.47
C ARG A 14 6.94 -1.35 6.32
N TYR A 15 8.22 -1.25 5.96
CA TYR A 15 9.16 -0.35 6.64
C TYR A 15 8.74 1.12 6.50
N VAL A 16 8.34 1.54 5.29
CA VAL A 16 7.91 2.92 5.05
C VAL A 16 6.59 3.22 5.78
N LEU A 17 5.60 2.32 5.72
CA LEU A 17 4.34 2.49 6.42
C LEU A 17 4.55 2.67 7.94
N ASP A 18 5.43 1.86 8.54
CA ASP A 18 5.81 2.00 9.96
C ASP A 18 6.49 3.35 10.25
N PHE A 19 7.40 3.78 9.38
CA PHE A 19 8.06 5.10 9.48
C PHE A 19 7.07 6.26 9.42
N PHE A 20 5.99 6.13 8.63
CA PHE A 20 4.91 7.12 8.54
C PHE A 20 3.84 6.97 9.62
N ASN A 21 4.01 6.07 10.59
CA ASN A 21 3.04 5.75 11.64
C ASN A 21 1.69 5.24 11.10
N ILE A 22 1.71 4.52 9.99
CA ILE A 22 0.53 3.89 9.39
C ILE A 22 0.48 2.41 9.83
N THR A 23 -0.55 2.05 10.60
CA THR A 23 -0.71 0.71 11.13
C THR A 23 -1.07 -0.29 10.03
N VAL A 24 -0.24 -1.33 9.87
CA VAL A 24 -0.55 -2.52 9.07
C VAL A 24 -1.30 -3.54 9.92
N LEU A 25 -2.50 -3.93 9.48
CA LEU A 25 -3.33 -4.92 10.16
C LEU A 25 -2.97 -6.35 9.75
N ARG A 26 -2.80 -6.57 8.44
CA ARG A 26 -2.40 -7.87 7.88
C ARG A 26 -1.88 -7.72 6.45
N GLU A 27 -1.15 -8.72 6.00
CA GLU A 27 -0.57 -8.82 4.66
C GLU A 27 -1.02 -10.14 4.02
N GLU A 28 -1.49 -10.08 2.78
CA GLU A 28 -1.95 -11.25 2.02
C GLU A 28 -1.47 -11.16 0.57
N GLU A 29 -0.51 -12.00 0.19
CA GLU A 29 0.10 -11.98 -1.15
C GLU A 29 0.61 -10.58 -1.54
N ARG A 30 -0.16 -9.88 -2.39
CA ARG A 30 0.13 -8.53 -2.91
C ARG A 30 -0.69 -7.43 -2.24
N PHE A 31 -1.43 -7.75 -1.18
CA PHE A 31 -2.31 -6.82 -0.48
C PHE A 31 -1.77 -6.53 0.92
N ILE A 32 -1.74 -5.25 1.28
CA ILE A 32 -1.43 -4.78 2.63
C ILE A 32 -2.66 -4.06 3.17
N TYR A 33 -3.29 -4.66 4.17
CA TYR A 33 -4.49 -4.12 4.79
C TYR A 33 -4.10 -3.19 5.94
N LEU A 34 -4.67 -1.99 5.92
CA LEU A 34 -4.38 -0.93 6.88
C LEU A 34 -5.62 -0.65 7.74
N GLU A 35 -5.46 0.22 8.73
CA GLU A 35 -6.60 0.77 9.47
C GLU A 35 -7.56 1.55 8.58
N LYS A 36 -8.75 1.85 9.09
CA LYS A 36 -9.77 2.72 8.45
C LYS A 36 -10.31 2.17 7.12
N GLY A 37 -10.16 0.86 6.89
CA GLY A 37 -10.69 0.18 5.70
C GLY A 37 -9.84 0.35 4.45
N TYR A 38 -8.65 0.95 4.58
CA TYR A 38 -7.71 1.07 3.48
C TYR A 38 -6.99 -0.24 3.19
N CYS A 39 -6.66 -0.46 1.92
CA CYS A 39 -5.86 -1.57 1.46
C CYS A 39 -4.93 -1.09 0.34
N ILE A 40 -3.66 -1.48 0.40
CA ILE A 40 -2.71 -1.25 -0.69
C ILE A 40 -2.60 -2.54 -1.50
N GLU A 41 -2.93 -2.49 -2.80
CA GLU A 41 -2.57 -3.54 -3.76
C GLU A 41 -1.25 -3.19 -4.43
N ILE A 42 -0.27 -4.08 -4.34
CA ILE A 42 0.99 -4.00 -5.06
C ILE A 42 0.75 -4.56 -6.46
N GLU A 43 0.65 -3.69 -7.47
CA GLU A 43 0.50 -4.12 -8.86
C GLU A 43 1.85 -4.59 -9.42
N ASN A 44 2.91 -3.84 -9.12
CA ASN A 44 4.30 -4.19 -9.41
C ASN A 44 5.23 -3.36 -8.50
N ASP A 45 6.55 -3.53 -8.64
CA ASP A 45 7.55 -2.86 -7.78
C ASP A 45 7.55 -1.32 -7.86
N GLN A 46 6.83 -0.72 -8.83
CA GLN A 46 6.74 0.73 -9.04
C GLN A 46 5.31 1.26 -9.03
N LEU A 47 4.29 0.43 -8.77
CA LEU A 47 2.90 0.83 -8.84
C LEU A 47 2.07 0.18 -7.74
N PHE A 48 1.47 1.04 -6.92
CA PHE A 48 0.65 0.70 -5.78
C PHE A 48 -0.74 1.30 -5.99
N LYS A 49 -1.79 0.54 -5.72
CA LYS A 49 -3.15 1.08 -5.69
C LYS A 49 -3.61 1.19 -4.26
N LEU A 50 -4.15 2.35 -3.90
CA LEU A 50 -4.93 2.49 -2.68
C LEU A 50 -6.37 2.13 -2.96
N LEU A 51 -6.93 1.24 -2.16
CA LEU A 51 -8.33 0.85 -2.16
C LEU A 51 -8.97 1.25 -0.83
N SER A 52 -10.26 1.57 -0.85
CA SER A 52 -11.13 1.66 0.33
C SER A 52 -12.42 0.92 0.05
N GLU A 53 -12.83 0.07 1.00
CA GLU A 53 -14.03 -0.78 0.88
C GLU A 53 -14.09 -1.58 -0.44
N GLY A 54 -12.94 -2.01 -0.96
CA GLY A 54 -12.82 -2.78 -2.20
C GLY A 54 -12.86 -1.95 -3.49
N SER A 55 -12.99 -0.62 -3.40
CA SER A 55 -12.93 0.29 -4.56
C SER A 55 -11.58 0.97 -4.65
N VAL A 56 -11.01 1.06 -5.85
CA VAL A 56 -9.75 1.79 -6.09
C VAL A 56 -9.99 3.29 -5.92
N ILE A 57 -9.23 3.91 -5.03
CA ILE A 57 -9.22 5.36 -4.82
C ILE A 57 -8.28 6.02 -5.83
N ALA A 58 -7.02 5.58 -5.82
CA ALA A 58 -5.98 6.15 -6.67
C ALA A 58 -4.79 5.19 -6.84
N PRO A 59 -4.11 5.24 -8.01
CA PRO A 59 -2.80 4.65 -8.20
C PRO A 59 -1.69 5.61 -7.74
N PHE A 60 -0.60 5.05 -7.21
CA PHE A 60 0.59 5.76 -6.77
C PHE A 60 1.84 5.04 -7.29
N ASN A 61 2.79 5.80 -7.81
CA ASN A 61 4.13 5.32 -8.16
C ASN A 61 5.22 5.89 -7.24
N ASP A 62 4.82 6.72 -6.27
CA ASP A 62 5.64 7.24 -5.20
C ASP A 62 5.03 6.81 -3.84
N VAL A 63 5.84 6.18 -3.00
CA VAL A 63 5.39 5.64 -1.71
C VAL A 63 5.21 6.76 -0.67
N GLU A 64 5.99 7.84 -0.76
CA GLU A 64 5.83 8.99 0.12
C GLU A 64 4.49 9.68 -0.16
N GLU A 65 4.15 9.90 -1.44
CA GLU A 65 2.86 10.46 -1.84
C GLU A 65 1.68 9.56 -1.39
N LEU A 66 1.81 8.24 -1.53
CA LEU A 66 0.83 7.27 -1.03
C LEU A 66 0.61 7.43 0.48
N CYS A 67 1.69 7.51 1.26
CA CYS A 67 1.60 7.63 2.71
C CYS A 67 1.02 8.98 3.13
N ASP A 68 1.41 10.06 2.46
CA ASP A 68 0.86 11.41 2.70
C ASP A 68 -0.64 11.47 2.42
N PHE A 69 -1.09 10.82 1.34
CA PHE A 69 -2.51 10.71 1.05
C PHE A 69 -3.27 9.98 2.17
N ILE A 70 -2.75 8.84 2.64
CA ILE A 70 -3.37 8.03 3.70
C ILE A 70 -3.50 8.86 4.99
N ARG A 71 -2.45 9.60 5.40
CA ARG A 71 -2.45 10.42 6.61
C ARG A 71 -3.32 11.67 6.52
N SER A 72 -3.44 12.25 5.33
CA SER A 72 -4.22 13.48 5.11
C SER A 72 -5.72 13.22 4.96
N SER A 73 -6.11 11.96 4.72
CA SER A 73 -7.50 11.53 4.52
C SER A 73 -8.20 11.14 5.84
N ASP A 74 -7.73 11.71 6.95
CA ASP A 74 -8.18 11.49 8.33
C ASP A 74 -8.92 12.70 8.92
#